data_AF-A0A7V8JUU2-F1
#
_entry.id   AF-A0A7V8JUU2-F1
#
_cell.length_a   1.000
_cell.length_b   1.000
_cell.length_c   1.000
_cell.angle_alpha   90.00
_cell.angle_beta   90.00
_cell.angle_gamma   90.00
#
_symmetry.space_group_name_H-M   'P 1'
#
loop_
_entity.id
_entity.type
_entity.pdbx_description
1 polymer ?
#
loop_
_entity_poly.entity_id
_entity_poly.type
_entity_poly.pdbx_seq_one_letter_code
_entity_poly.pdbx_strand_id
1 'polypeptide(L)'
;MELLIPEWNAPVNVGALTTLRAGGHSPRPYDDGQGGPGLNLGTHVDDDPALVARNRALLRRLLPQEPAWLTQVHGAEVLDAAALPPGAQADGCISGTPGAVCVMMTADCLPVLFCDRAGTVVGAAHAGWRGLAGGVLENTIAAMRARCARHHGLAGAGHRARAFRSRRRRA
;
A
#
# COMPACT_ATOMS: atom_id res chain seq x y z
N MET A 1 13.17 13.49 -0.20
CA MET A 1 12.67 12.11 -0.36
C MET A 1 12.16 11.96 -1.78
N GLU A 2 12.74 11.04 -2.53
CA GLU A 2 12.33 10.71 -3.91
C GLU A 2 11.18 9.68 -3.87
N LEU A 3 10.24 9.79 -4.82
CA LEU A 3 9.05 8.94 -4.89
C LEU A 3 8.86 8.44 -6.31
N LEU A 4 8.33 7.22 -6.44
CA LEU A 4 7.80 6.72 -7.69
C LEU A 4 6.29 6.94 -7.72
N ILE A 5 5.81 7.61 -8.77
CA ILE A 5 4.38 7.78 -9.03
C ILE A 5 3.97 6.77 -10.11
N PRO A 6 2.93 5.94 -9.88
CA PRO A 6 2.45 5.00 -10.89
C PRO A 6 2.05 5.69 -12.20
N GLU A 7 2.67 5.29 -13.31
CA GLU A 7 2.24 5.65 -14.66
C GLU A 7 1.02 4.78 -15.05
N TRP A 8 -0.19 5.24 -14.71
CA TRP A 8 -1.45 4.53 -14.99
C TRP A 8 -2.61 5.48 -15.27
N ASN A 9 -3.66 5.00 -15.96
CA ASN A 9 -4.87 5.77 -16.22
C ASN A 9 -5.87 5.65 -15.04
N ALA A 10 -5.45 6.15 -13.87
CA ALA A 10 -6.31 6.24 -12.69
C ALA A 10 -7.14 7.53 -12.71
N PRO A 11 -8.32 7.51 -12.06
CA PRO A 11 -9.13 8.72 -11.87
C PRO A 11 -8.36 9.83 -11.15
N VAL A 12 -8.64 11.09 -11.50
CA VAL A 12 -7.94 12.28 -10.96
C VAL A 12 -8.04 12.43 -9.45
N ASN A 13 -9.03 11.81 -8.82
CA ASN A 13 -9.26 11.81 -7.39
C ASN A 13 -8.55 10.67 -6.64
N VAL A 14 -7.78 9.82 -7.35
CA VAL A 14 -7.00 8.72 -6.75
C VAL A 14 -5.52 9.12 -6.70
N GLY A 15 -5.00 9.26 -5.48
CA GLY A 15 -3.56 9.43 -5.24
C GLY A 15 -2.86 8.09 -5.03
N ALA A 16 -1.66 7.93 -5.60
CA ALA A 16 -0.82 6.77 -5.39
C ALA A 16 0.66 7.15 -5.47
N LEU A 17 1.48 6.54 -4.60
CA LEU A 17 2.93 6.71 -4.58
C LEU A 17 3.61 5.43 -4.10
N THR A 18 4.90 5.32 -4.36
CA THR A 18 5.79 4.31 -3.78
C THR A 18 7.04 5.02 -3.29
N THR A 19 7.42 4.79 -2.04
CA THR A 19 8.66 5.34 -1.49
C THR A 19 9.88 4.61 -2.05
N LEU A 20 10.99 5.32 -2.15
CA LEU A 20 12.31 4.73 -2.36
C LEU A 20 13.08 4.70 -1.04
N ARG A 21 14.23 4.00 -1.04
CA ARG A 21 15.05 3.86 0.17
C ARG A 21 15.72 5.16 0.63
N ALA A 22 15.87 6.16 -0.23
CA ALA A 22 16.65 7.36 0.07
C ALA A 22 15.82 8.48 0.73
N GLY A 23 16.50 9.32 1.53
CA GLY A 23 15.91 10.54 2.08
C GLY A 23 15.20 10.35 3.43
N GLY A 24 15.68 9.42 4.25
CA GLY A 24 15.27 9.24 5.63
C GLY A 24 16.40 9.47 6.63
N HIS A 25 16.36 8.75 7.75
CA HIS A 25 17.25 8.93 8.90
C HIS A 25 17.97 7.66 9.35
N SER A 26 17.60 6.49 8.82
CA SER A 26 18.14 5.22 9.31
C SER A 26 19.57 4.97 8.79
N PRO A 27 20.52 4.58 9.65
CA PRO A 27 21.88 4.23 9.25
C PRO A 27 21.91 2.81 8.66
N ARG A 28 23.11 2.32 8.34
CA ARG A 28 23.31 0.90 7.98
C ARG A 28 22.78 -0.02 9.10
N PRO A 29 22.14 -1.16 8.75
CA PRO A 29 21.97 -1.71 7.39
C PRO A 29 20.77 -1.13 6.60
N TYR A 30 20.04 -0.16 7.15
CA TYR A 30 18.83 0.42 6.56
C TYR A 30 19.08 1.74 5.82
N ASP A 31 20.33 1.99 5.43
CA ASP A 31 20.79 3.20 4.76
C ASP A 31 20.24 3.31 3.33
N ASP A 32 20.59 4.35 2.60
CA ASP A 32 20.16 4.52 1.20
C ASP A 32 20.98 3.67 0.20
N GLY A 33 21.99 2.94 0.68
CA GLY A 33 22.91 2.13 -0.13
C GLY A 33 23.95 2.92 -0.91
N GLN A 34 23.86 4.25 -0.88
CA GLN A 34 24.73 5.20 -1.58
C GLN A 34 25.58 6.02 -0.59
N GLY A 35 25.59 5.64 0.70
CA GLY A 35 26.38 6.27 1.75
C GLY A 35 25.63 7.33 2.57
N GLY A 36 24.34 7.56 2.29
CA GLY A 36 23.46 8.43 3.07
C GLY A 36 22.42 7.66 3.89
N PRO A 37 21.69 8.32 4.80
CA PRO A 37 20.67 7.66 5.61
C PRO A 37 19.43 7.27 4.79
N GLY A 38 18.84 6.13 5.14
CA GLY A 38 17.71 5.55 4.44
C GLY A 38 16.36 5.79 5.12
N LEU A 39 15.30 5.56 4.36
CA LEU A 39 13.90 5.74 4.73
C LEU A 39 13.27 4.39 5.10
N ASN A 40 13.76 3.76 6.15
CA ASN A 40 13.13 2.55 6.67
C ASN A 40 11.82 2.88 7.39
N LEU A 41 10.74 2.21 6.98
CA LEU A 41 9.40 2.35 7.52
C LEU A 41 8.97 1.12 8.34
N GLY A 42 9.77 0.04 8.33
CA GLY A 42 9.48 -1.22 8.99
C GLY A 42 9.79 -1.16 10.49
N THR A 43 8.80 -1.51 11.31
CA THR A 43 8.92 -1.54 12.79
C THR A 43 9.31 -2.91 13.35
N HIS A 44 9.56 -3.90 12.47
CA HIS A 44 9.73 -5.32 12.83
C HIS A 44 11.01 -5.91 12.21
N VAL A 45 11.99 -5.05 11.92
CA VAL A 45 13.23 -5.42 11.23
C VAL A 45 14.48 -4.96 12.00
N ASP A 46 14.36 -4.70 13.30
CA ASP A 46 15.47 -4.35 14.20
C ASP A 46 16.20 -3.02 13.88
N ASP A 47 15.48 -2.05 13.31
CA ASP A 47 15.95 -0.65 13.24
C ASP A 47 15.58 0.12 14.51
N ASP A 48 16.24 1.25 14.75
CA ASP A 48 15.94 2.15 15.87
C ASP A 48 14.48 2.66 15.75
N PRO A 49 13.60 2.37 16.72
CA PRO A 49 12.20 2.79 16.69
C PRO A 49 12.02 4.31 16.55
N ALA A 50 12.93 5.11 17.10
CA ALA A 50 12.89 6.56 16.99
C ALA A 50 13.21 7.05 15.58
N LEU A 51 14.13 6.37 14.87
CA LEU A 51 14.45 6.69 13.47
C LEU A 51 13.31 6.26 12.53
N VAL A 52 12.75 5.06 12.75
CA VAL A 52 11.57 4.59 12.00
C VAL A 52 10.38 5.53 12.19
N ALA A 53 10.13 6.00 13.43
CA ALA A 53 9.09 6.98 13.70
C ALA A 53 9.31 8.30 12.95
N ARG A 54 10.56 8.81 12.89
CA ARG A 54 10.91 10.00 12.09
C ARG A 54 10.68 9.77 10.59
N ASN A 55 11.07 8.62 10.06
CA ASN A 55 10.85 8.26 8.65
C ASN A 55 9.36 8.17 8.32
N ARG A 56 8.54 7.54 9.18
CA ARG A 56 7.08 7.52 9.03
C ARG A 56 6.48 8.92 9.09
N ALA A 57 6.99 9.80 9.96
CA ALA A 57 6.56 11.20 10.01
C ALA A 57 6.89 11.98 8.73
N LEU A 58 8.02 11.69 8.06
CA LEU A 58 8.34 12.25 6.74
C LEU A 58 7.31 11.82 5.69
N LEU A 59 6.97 10.53 5.64
CA LEU A 59 5.95 10.01 4.73
C LEU A 59 4.57 10.61 5.03
N ARG A 60 4.19 10.70 6.31
CA ARG A 60 2.88 11.20 6.74
C ARG A 60 2.59 12.61 6.23
N ARG A 61 3.59 13.48 6.09
CA ARG A 61 3.46 14.85 5.56
C ARG A 61 2.95 14.91 4.12
N LEU A 62 3.10 13.82 3.36
CA LEU A 62 2.65 13.71 1.97
C LEU A 62 1.26 13.11 1.82
N LEU A 63 0.67 12.65 2.92
CA LEU A 63 -0.54 11.85 2.91
C LEU A 63 -1.70 12.61 3.55
N PRO A 64 -2.96 12.32 3.18
CA PRO A 64 -4.11 12.95 3.80
C PRO A 64 -4.28 12.50 5.27
N GLN A 65 -4.06 11.22 5.55
CA GLN A 65 -4.22 10.61 6.88
C GLN A 65 -3.07 9.64 7.21
N GLU A 66 -3.10 9.11 8.43
CA GLU A 66 -2.16 8.05 8.82
C GLU A 66 -2.40 6.80 7.94
N PRO A 67 -1.35 6.19 7.37
CA PRO A 67 -1.47 4.91 6.69
C PRO A 67 -2.08 3.84 7.57
N ALA A 68 -2.93 3.01 6.95
CA ALA A 68 -3.51 1.84 7.59
C ALA A 68 -2.48 0.71 7.69
N TRP A 69 -1.49 0.86 8.58
CA TRP A 69 -0.38 -0.07 8.75
C TRP A 69 -0.87 -1.47 9.16
N LEU A 70 -0.52 -2.48 8.35
CA LEU A 70 -0.87 -3.87 8.58
C LEU A 70 0.28 -4.65 9.22
N THR A 71 -0.06 -5.64 10.03
CA THR A 71 0.85 -6.74 10.38
C THR A 71 0.83 -7.75 9.24
N GLN A 72 1.73 -7.58 8.26
CA GLN A 72 1.82 -8.46 7.09
C GLN A 72 2.38 -9.84 7.48
N VAL A 73 1.64 -10.90 7.16
CA VAL A 73 1.96 -12.28 7.56
C VAL A 73 2.16 -13.21 6.35
N HIS A 74 2.29 -12.65 5.15
CA HIS A 74 2.39 -13.37 3.88
C HIS A 74 1.16 -14.28 3.60
N GLY A 75 0.00 -13.89 4.12
CA GLY A 75 -1.29 -14.52 3.88
C GLY A 75 -2.06 -13.87 2.72
N ALA A 76 -3.37 -14.07 2.71
CA ALA A 76 -4.28 -13.56 1.67
C ALA A 76 -5.48 -12.77 2.24
N GLU A 77 -5.45 -12.44 3.53
CA GLU A 77 -6.52 -11.69 4.20
C GLU A 77 -6.52 -10.22 3.76
N VAL A 78 -7.72 -9.65 3.60
CA VAL A 78 -7.94 -8.27 3.13
C VAL A 78 -8.92 -7.54 4.03
N LEU A 79 -8.50 -6.40 4.57
CA LEU A 79 -9.29 -5.61 5.54
C LEU A 79 -9.69 -4.23 4.99
N ASP A 80 -10.65 -3.56 5.63
CA ASP A 80 -10.98 -2.17 5.33
C ASP A 80 -10.02 -1.23 6.07
N ALA A 81 -9.26 -0.43 5.31
CA ALA A 81 -8.29 0.53 5.84
C ALA A 81 -8.92 1.62 6.73
N ALA A 82 -10.22 1.88 6.60
CA ALA A 82 -10.93 2.85 7.44
C ALA A 82 -11.38 2.27 8.80
N ALA A 83 -11.23 0.96 9.02
CA ALA A 83 -11.75 0.27 10.21
C ALA A 83 -10.78 -0.82 10.71
N LEU A 84 -9.48 -0.54 10.75
CA LEU A 84 -8.49 -1.50 11.24
C LEU A 84 -8.43 -1.54 12.78
N PRO A 85 -8.47 -2.75 13.39
CA PRO A 85 -8.07 -2.90 14.77
C PRO A 85 -6.54 -2.72 14.93
N PRO A 86 -6.04 -2.37 16.12
CA PRO A 86 -4.61 -2.36 16.41
C PRO A 86 -3.97 -3.72 16.11
N GLY A 87 -2.86 -3.72 15.37
CA GLY A 87 -2.11 -4.94 15.04
C GLY A 87 -2.79 -5.88 14.03
N ALA A 88 -3.80 -5.40 13.31
CA ALA A 88 -4.53 -6.17 12.30
C ALA A 88 -3.61 -6.96 11.37
N GLN A 89 -3.76 -8.29 11.37
CA GLN A 89 -3.01 -9.18 10.49
C GLN A 89 -3.72 -9.30 9.15
N ALA A 90 -3.08 -8.80 8.09
CA ALA A 90 -3.54 -8.90 6.72
C ALA A 90 -2.41 -8.58 5.76
N ASP A 91 -2.58 -8.99 4.51
CA ASP A 91 -1.64 -8.70 3.43
C ASP A 91 -2.30 -7.91 2.31
N GLY A 92 -3.58 -7.55 2.45
CA GLY A 92 -4.23 -6.53 1.65
C GLY A 92 -5.12 -5.61 2.48
N CYS A 93 -5.38 -4.42 1.94
CA CYS A 93 -6.43 -3.55 2.43
C CYS A 93 -7.13 -2.83 1.29
N ILE A 94 -8.38 -2.45 1.52
CA ILE A 94 -9.19 -1.64 0.62
C ILE A 94 -9.78 -0.46 1.37
N SER A 95 -10.22 0.58 0.65
CA SER A 95 -11.11 1.58 1.24
C SER A 95 -11.98 2.23 0.19
N GLY A 96 -13.22 2.54 0.60
CA GLY A 96 -14.11 3.46 -0.12
C GLY A 96 -14.30 4.80 0.60
N THR A 97 -13.47 5.09 1.62
CA THR A 97 -13.58 6.30 2.44
C THR A 97 -12.56 7.34 1.97
N PRO A 98 -12.98 8.54 1.51
CA PRO A 98 -12.06 9.59 1.11
C PRO A 98 -11.06 9.94 2.22
N GLY A 99 -9.79 10.05 1.84
CA GLY A 99 -8.69 10.38 2.75
C GLY A 99 -8.12 9.18 3.53
N ALA A 100 -8.76 8.01 3.54
CA ALA A 100 -8.15 6.80 4.08
C ALA A 100 -6.98 6.34 3.20
N VAL A 101 -5.88 5.89 3.80
CA VAL A 101 -4.65 5.54 3.09
C VAL A 101 -4.39 4.05 3.18
N CYS A 102 -4.64 3.33 2.09
CA CYS A 102 -4.23 1.92 1.95
C CYS A 102 -2.71 1.86 1.78
N VAL A 103 -2.05 0.93 2.47
CA VAL A 103 -0.59 0.78 2.43
C VAL A 103 -0.18 -0.68 2.47
N MET A 104 0.94 -0.99 1.80
CA MET A 104 1.71 -2.21 1.98
C MET A 104 3.19 -1.86 2.09
N MET A 105 3.93 -2.58 2.92
CA MET A 105 5.39 -2.48 3.04
C MET A 105 6.05 -3.64 2.31
N THR A 106 7.11 -3.37 1.56
CA THR A 106 7.83 -4.41 0.81
C THR A 106 9.33 -4.16 0.80
N ALA A 107 10.10 -5.22 0.92
CA ALA A 107 11.44 -5.35 0.35
C ALA A 107 11.44 -6.70 -0.38
N ASP A 108 11.54 -6.68 -1.71
CA ASP A 108 11.44 -7.84 -2.63
C ASP A 108 10.03 -8.34 -3.00
N CYS A 109 9.12 -8.50 -2.04
CA CYS A 109 7.74 -8.95 -2.34
C CYS A 109 7.03 -8.00 -3.32
N LEU A 110 6.08 -8.51 -4.12
CA LEU A 110 5.40 -7.72 -5.15
C LEU A 110 4.40 -6.72 -4.53
N PRO A 111 4.60 -5.40 -4.67
CA PRO A 111 3.58 -4.42 -4.35
C PRO A 111 2.53 -4.34 -5.46
N VAL A 112 1.24 -4.40 -5.11
CA VAL A 112 0.14 -4.16 -6.04
C VAL A 112 -0.83 -3.12 -5.52
N LEU A 113 -1.06 -2.06 -6.30
CA LEU A 113 -2.07 -1.04 -6.02
C LEU A 113 -3.28 -1.21 -6.93
N PHE A 114 -4.46 -0.93 -6.39
CA PHE A 114 -5.74 -1.06 -7.08
C PHE A 114 -6.57 0.21 -6.99
N CYS A 115 -7.33 0.50 -8.04
CA CYS A 115 -8.50 1.36 -7.98
C CYS A 115 -9.58 0.85 -8.93
N ASP A 116 -10.84 1.17 -8.63
CA ASP A 116 -11.93 1.04 -9.59
C ASP A 116 -11.92 2.22 -10.58
N ARG A 117 -12.68 2.09 -11.67
CA ARG A 117 -12.71 3.11 -12.73
C ARG A 117 -13.37 4.41 -12.33
N ALA A 118 -14.26 4.39 -11.34
CA ALA A 118 -14.92 5.60 -10.85
C ALA A 118 -14.11 6.29 -9.74
N GLY A 119 -13.04 5.67 -9.24
CA GLY A 119 -12.22 6.22 -8.16
C GLY A 119 -12.96 6.25 -6.83
N THR A 120 -13.88 5.31 -6.63
CA THR A 120 -14.73 5.18 -5.44
C THR A 120 -14.14 4.21 -4.42
N VAL A 121 -13.31 3.28 -4.87
CA VAL A 121 -12.65 2.28 -4.03
C VAL A 121 -11.20 2.09 -4.49
N VAL A 122 -10.28 2.16 -3.53
CA VAL A 122 -8.86 1.89 -3.71
C VAL A 122 -8.45 0.64 -2.92
N GLY A 123 -7.31 0.06 -3.28
CA GLY A 123 -6.74 -1.05 -2.52
C GLY A 123 -5.23 -1.18 -2.69
N ALA A 124 -4.62 -1.90 -1.76
CA ALA A 124 -3.20 -2.20 -1.70
C ALA A 124 -3.01 -3.65 -1.28
N ALA A 125 -2.10 -4.38 -1.93
CA ALA A 125 -1.78 -5.76 -1.57
C ALA A 125 -0.26 -5.99 -1.56
N HIS A 126 0.19 -6.64 -0.49
CA HIS A 126 1.47 -7.29 -0.34
C HIS A 126 1.39 -8.70 -0.93
N ALA A 127 1.91 -8.87 -2.14
CA ALA A 127 1.89 -10.15 -2.84
C ALA A 127 3.27 -10.84 -2.77
N GLY A 128 3.64 -11.28 -1.56
CA GLY A 128 4.68 -12.30 -1.42
C GLY A 128 4.24 -13.63 -2.05
N TRP A 129 5.17 -14.54 -2.36
CA TRP A 129 4.84 -15.77 -3.11
C TRP A 129 3.73 -16.62 -2.47
N ARG A 130 3.69 -16.69 -1.13
CA ARG A 130 2.65 -17.42 -0.37
C ARG A 130 1.28 -16.75 -0.52
N GLY A 131 1.21 -15.44 -0.28
CA GLY A 131 -0.03 -14.68 -0.41
C GLY A 131 -0.54 -14.64 -1.85
N LEU A 132 0.37 -14.57 -2.82
CA LEU A 132 0.04 -14.66 -4.24
C LEU A 132 -0.56 -16.03 -4.58
N ALA A 133 0.05 -17.13 -4.15
CA ALA A 133 -0.50 -18.47 -4.33
C ALA A 133 -1.81 -18.69 -3.54
N GLY A 134 -1.97 -18.01 -2.41
CA GLY A 134 -3.16 -18.02 -1.56
C GLY A 134 -4.30 -17.11 -2.02
N GLY A 135 -4.13 -16.36 -3.10
CA GLY A 135 -5.19 -15.57 -3.72
C GLY A 135 -5.36 -14.15 -3.18
N VAL A 136 -4.30 -13.51 -2.64
CA VAL A 136 -4.41 -12.15 -2.07
C VAL A 136 -4.92 -11.11 -3.07
N LEU A 137 -4.59 -11.27 -4.36
CA LEU A 137 -5.04 -10.35 -5.42
C LEU A 137 -6.55 -10.55 -5.71
N GLU A 138 -6.97 -11.81 -5.80
CA GLU A 138 -8.35 -12.23 -6.01
C GLU A 138 -9.24 -11.76 -4.87
N ASN A 139 -8.78 -11.97 -3.62
CA ASN A 139 -9.47 -11.52 -2.42
C ASN A 139 -9.58 -9.99 -2.38
N THR A 140 -8.53 -9.27 -2.78
CA THR A 140 -8.55 -7.80 -2.84
C THR A 140 -9.60 -7.32 -3.85
N ILE A 141 -9.62 -7.89 -5.05
CA ILE A 141 -10.61 -7.53 -6.09
C ILE A 141 -12.03 -7.87 -5.65
N ALA A 142 -12.23 -9.02 -4.99
CA ALA A 142 -13.54 -9.43 -4.47
C ALA A 142 -14.04 -8.45 -3.41
N ALA A 143 -13.19 -8.07 -2.45
CA ALA A 143 -13.50 -7.08 -1.43
C ALA A 143 -13.86 -5.71 -2.04
N MET A 144 -13.09 -5.25 -3.05
CA MET A 144 -13.38 -3.99 -3.74
C MET A 144 -14.76 -4.03 -4.42
N ARG A 145 -15.07 -5.12 -5.14
CA ARG A 145 -16.37 -5.28 -5.80
C ARG A 145 -17.52 -5.27 -4.81
N ALA A 146 -17.37 -5.97 -3.68
CA ALA A 146 -18.37 -5.96 -2.61
C ALA A 146 -18.55 -4.56 -2.00
N ARG A 147 -17.49 -3.75 -1.91
CA ARG A 147 -17.57 -2.35 -1.45
C ARG A 147 -18.28 -1.45 -2.46
N CYS A 148 -17.98 -1.56 -3.75
CA CYS A 148 -18.67 -0.80 -4.80
C CYS A 148 -20.16 -1.14 -4.88
N ALA A 149 -20.53 -2.42 -4.80
CA ALA A 149 -21.94 -2.85 -4.84
C ALA A 149 -22.76 -2.23 -3.71
N ARG A 150 -22.18 -2.10 -2.50
CA ARG A 150 -22.80 -1.42 -1.36
C ARG A 150 -22.93 0.10 -1.58
N HIS A 151 -22.05 0.72 -2.36
CA HIS A 151 -22.11 2.16 -2.62
C HIS A 151 -23.15 2.54 -3.69
N HIS A 152 -23.39 1.66 -4.66
CA HIS A 152 -24.27 1.95 -5.81
C HIS A 152 -25.69 1.39 -5.70
N GLY A 153 -26.03 0.67 -4.63
CA GLY A 153 -27.39 0.13 -4.43
C GLY A 153 -27.87 -0.88 -5.50
N LEU A 154 -27.02 -1.24 -6.47
CA LEU A 154 -27.35 -2.09 -7.61
C LEU A 154 -26.15 -3.00 -7.95
N ALA A 155 -26.41 -4.30 -7.97
CA ALA A 155 -25.52 -5.28 -8.56
C ALA A 155 -25.57 -5.13 -10.09
N GLY A 156 -24.44 -4.76 -10.70
CA GLY A 156 -24.21 -4.94 -12.14
C GLY A 156 -23.79 -3.70 -12.89
N ALA A 157 -22.48 -3.56 -13.14
CA ALA A 157 -21.91 -3.21 -14.45
C ALA A 157 -20.37 -3.06 -14.35
N GLY A 158 -19.61 -4.05 -14.84
CA GLY A 158 -18.28 -3.81 -15.43
C GLY A 158 -17.17 -3.20 -14.58
N HIS A 159 -17.15 -3.37 -13.25
CA HIS A 159 -16.09 -2.85 -12.40
C HIS A 159 -14.80 -3.68 -12.55
N ARG A 160 -13.92 -3.24 -13.46
CA ARG A 160 -12.56 -3.76 -13.59
C ARG A 160 -11.64 -2.97 -12.65
N ALA A 161 -11.21 -3.60 -11.57
CA ALA A 161 -10.08 -3.11 -10.79
C ALA A 161 -8.82 -3.15 -11.67
N ARG A 162 -8.03 -2.07 -11.65
CA ARG A 162 -6.74 -2.02 -12.34
C ARG A 162 -5.64 -2.25 -11.32
N ALA A 163 -4.82 -3.27 -11.53
CA ALA A 163 -3.64 -3.54 -10.73
C ALA A 163 -2.42 -2.86 -11.35
N PHE A 164 -1.66 -2.09 -10.57
CA PHE A 164 -0.35 -1.56 -10.97
C PHE A 164 0.78 -2.33 -10.31
N ARG A 165 1.82 -2.64 -11.10
CA ARG A 165 3.12 -3.14 -10.65
C ARG A 165 4.15 -2.06 -10.95
N SER A 166 4.85 -1.57 -9.93
CA SER A 166 6.00 -0.70 -10.15
C SER A 166 7.07 -1.48 -10.92
N ARG A 167 7.49 -0.96 -12.08
CA ARG A 167 8.70 -1.40 -12.77
C ARG A 167 9.70 -0.27 -12.66
N ARG A 168 10.95 -0.57 -12.23
CA ARG A 168 12.07 0.33 -12.51
C ARG A 168 12.20 0.43 -14.02
N ARG A 169 12.15 1.63 -14.60
CA ARG A 169 12.75 1.85 -15.92
C ARG A 169 14.23 1.55 -15.77
N ARG A 170 14.73 0.50 -16.44
CA ARG A 170 16.18 0.38 -16.66
C ARG A 170 16.53 1.53 -17.61
N ALA A 171 17.38 2.43 -17.16
CA ALA A 171 18.12 3.31 -18.04
C ALA A 171 19.11 2.46 -18.86
#